data_AF-A0A142NPI6-F1
#
_entry.id   AF-A0A142NPI6-F1
#
_cell.length_a   1.000
_cell.length_b   1.000
_cell.length_c   1.000
_cell.angle_alpha   90.00
_cell.angle_beta   90.00
_cell.angle_gamma   90.00
#
_symmetry.space_group_name_H-M   'P 1'
#
loop_
_entity.id
_entity.type
_entity.pdbx_description
1 polymer ?
#
loop_
_entity_poly.entity_id
_entity_poly.type
_entity_poly.pdbx_seq_one_letter_code
_entity_poly.pdbx_strand_id
1 'polypeptide(L)'
;MDDQNPKRIDTHSGYSFSDERAIIRRRQLTEAADFWNISVAGAWLHYVSLGGELTEYELDAYLHEAYFLAPYQHDILAEAVNELIDMLPPPPRAPLSDEPGL
;
A
#
# COMPACT_ATOMS: atom_id res chain seq x y z
N MET A 1 -6.92 45.05 -33.96
CA MET A 1 -5.89 45.17 -32.91
C MET A 1 -6.15 44.04 -31.95
N ASP A 2 -5.40 42.98 -32.18
CA ASP A 2 -5.60 41.64 -31.64
C ASP A 2 -5.34 41.54 -30.14
N ASP A 3 -6.27 40.84 -29.49
CA ASP A 3 -6.04 39.74 -28.56
C ASP A 3 -4.72 39.75 -27.77
N GLN A 4 -4.83 40.04 -26.47
CA GLN A 4 -3.97 39.47 -25.44
C GLN A 4 -4.82 39.16 -24.21
N ASN A 5 -5.56 38.05 -24.27
CA ASN A 5 -5.99 37.32 -23.08
C ASN A 5 -4.82 36.42 -22.65
N PRO A 6 -4.12 36.68 -21.54
CA PRO A 6 -3.09 35.77 -21.09
C PRO A 6 -3.77 34.49 -20.61
N LYS A 7 -3.66 33.42 -21.41
CA LYS A 7 -4.02 32.06 -21.03
C LYS A 7 -3.36 31.77 -19.67
N ARG A 8 -4.19 31.66 -18.63
CA ARG A 8 -3.82 31.07 -17.36
C ARG A 8 -3.31 29.66 -17.66
N ILE A 9 -2.03 29.45 -17.41
CA ILE A 9 -1.41 28.14 -17.49
C ILE A 9 -1.83 27.42 -16.21
N ASP A 10 -2.83 26.56 -16.30
CA ASP A 10 -3.26 25.69 -15.21
C ASP A 10 -2.28 24.51 -15.09
N THR A 11 -1.11 24.74 -14.48
CA THR A 11 -0.03 23.74 -14.36
C THR A 11 -0.13 22.81 -13.13
N HIS A 12 -1.25 22.77 -12.39
CA HIS A 12 -1.34 22.01 -11.13
C HIS A 12 -2.09 20.66 -11.21
N SER A 13 -2.60 20.25 -12.37
CA SER A 13 -3.50 19.07 -12.43
C SER A 13 -2.78 17.71 -12.42
N GLY A 14 -1.55 17.60 -12.95
CA GLY A 14 -0.85 16.31 -13.07
C GLY A 14 -0.19 15.79 -11.79
N TYR A 15 0.27 16.70 -10.90
CA TYR A 15 0.91 16.34 -9.64
C TYR A 15 -0.10 15.86 -8.58
N SER A 16 -1.28 16.50 -8.50
CA SER A 16 -2.31 16.19 -7.48
C SER A 16 -2.83 14.75 -7.57
N PHE A 17 -3.15 14.26 -8.77
CA PHE A 17 -3.73 12.91 -8.93
C PHE A 17 -2.74 11.77 -8.65
N SER A 18 -1.44 11.97 -8.93
CA SER A 18 -0.41 10.96 -8.65
C SER A 18 -0.18 10.83 -7.14
N ASP A 19 -0.18 11.95 -6.43
CA ASP A 19 -0.03 11.99 -4.97
C ASP A 19 -1.25 11.40 -4.26
N GLU A 20 -2.47 11.73 -4.71
CA GLU A 20 -3.71 11.14 -4.19
C GLU A 20 -3.75 9.61 -4.35
N ARG A 21 -3.35 9.10 -5.52
CA ARG A 21 -3.27 7.65 -5.75
C ARG A 21 -2.21 6.99 -4.88
N ALA A 22 -1.07 7.63 -4.65
CA ALA A 22 -0.03 7.11 -3.77
C ALA A 22 -0.52 7.02 -2.31
N ILE A 23 -1.23 8.04 -1.84
CA ILE A 23 -1.84 8.06 -0.49
C ILE A 23 -2.87 6.94 -0.35
N ILE A 24 -3.77 6.78 -1.33
CA ILE A 24 -4.82 5.75 -1.28
C ILE A 24 -4.19 4.35 -1.27
N ARG A 25 -3.23 4.06 -2.16
CA ARG A 25 -2.63 2.73 -2.24
C ARG A 25 -1.81 2.38 -0.99
N ARG A 26 -1.04 3.33 -0.44
CA ARG A 26 -0.36 3.14 0.85
C ARG A 26 -1.36 2.80 1.95
N ARG A 27 -2.43 3.57 2.06
CA ARG A 27 -3.46 3.36 3.09
C ARG A 27 -4.09 1.96 2.96
N GLN A 28 -4.44 1.54 1.74
CA GLN A 28 -5.00 0.21 1.49
C GLN A 28 -4.02 -0.91 1.87
N LEU A 29 -2.73 -0.73 1.55
CA LEU A 29 -1.68 -1.66 1.96
C LEU A 29 -1.59 -1.78 3.48
N THR A 30 -1.54 -0.65 4.20
CA THR A 30 -1.48 -0.63 5.67
C THR A 30 -2.72 -1.30 6.28
N GLU A 31 -3.93 -0.97 5.78
CA GLU A 31 -5.18 -1.58 6.23
C GLU A 31 -5.18 -3.11 6.04
N ALA A 32 -4.66 -3.61 4.91
CA ALA A 32 -4.54 -5.04 4.66
C ALA A 32 -3.53 -5.72 5.59
N ALA A 33 -2.35 -5.12 5.77
CA ALA A 33 -1.32 -5.63 6.67
C ALA A 33 -1.80 -5.70 8.12
N ASP A 34 -2.50 -4.65 8.58
CA ASP A 34 -3.09 -4.58 9.93
C ASP A 34 -4.19 -5.63 10.12
N PHE A 35 -5.10 -5.78 9.15
CA PHE A 35 -6.20 -6.75 9.24
C PHE A 35 -5.68 -8.18 9.39
N TRP A 36 -4.62 -8.53 8.67
CA TRP A 36 -3.99 -9.85 8.69
C TRP A 36 -2.87 -9.99 9.72
N ASN A 37 -2.64 -8.96 10.54
CA ASN A 37 -1.59 -8.91 11.56
C ASN A 37 -0.19 -9.25 10.99
N ILE A 38 0.11 -8.74 9.79
CA ILE A 38 1.41 -8.88 9.15
C ILE A 38 2.39 -7.93 9.86
N SER A 39 3.41 -8.51 10.50
CA SER A 39 4.45 -7.71 11.15
C SER A 39 5.32 -6.96 10.13
N VAL A 40 5.79 -5.75 10.47
CA VAL A 40 6.74 -4.96 9.66
C VAL A 40 7.98 -5.77 9.30
N ALA A 41 8.59 -6.46 10.26
CA ALA A 41 9.76 -7.31 10.04
C ALA A 41 9.49 -8.43 9.00
N GLY A 42 8.33 -9.07 9.09
CA GLY A 42 7.91 -10.12 8.14
C GLY A 42 7.65 -9.58 6.74
N ALA A 43 6.93 -8.46 6.63
CA ALA A 43 6.70 -7.78 5.36
C ALA A 43 8.03 -7.34 4.72
N TRP A 44 8.93 -6.75 5.51
CA TRP A 44 10.25 -6.33 5.07
C TRP A 44 11.10 -7.50 4.56
N LEU A 45 11.19 -8.60 5.32
CA LEU A 45 11.99 -9.76 4.94
C LEU A 45 11.53 -10.36 3.61
N HIS A 46 10.21 -10.41 3.39
CA HIS A 46 9.67 -10.92 2.14
C HIS A 46 9.84 -9.92 0.98
N TYR A 47 9.60 -8.64 1.23
CA TYR A 47 9.83 -7.54 0.29
C TYR A 47 11.28 -7.50 -0.24
N VAL A 48 12.30 -7.61 0.62
CA VAL A 48 13.71 -7.64 0.17
C VAL A 48 14.02 -8.89 -0.65
N SER A 49 13.35 -10.02 -0.38
CA SER A 49 13.51 -11.25 -1.17
C SER A 49 12.99 -11.10 -2.61
N LEU A 50 12.02 -10.21 -2.82
CA LEU A 50 11.45 -9.85 -4.13
C LEU A 50 12.20 -8.71 -4.83
N GLY A 51 13.30 -8.21 -4.26
CA GLY A 51 14.10 -7.11 -4.81
C GLY A 51 13.79 -5.73 -4.23
N GLY A 52 13.11 -5.69 -3.08
CA GLY A 52 12.90 -4.47 -2.32
C GLY A 52 14.20 -3.80 -1.84
N GLU A 53 14.23 -2.47 -1.89
CA GLU A 53 15.44 -1.67 -1.64
C GLU A 53 15.44 -0.93 -0.28
N LEU A 54 14.30 -0.84 0.40
CA LEU A 54 14.19 -0.20 1.71
C LEU A 54 14.82 -1.03 2.83
N THR A 55 15.39 -0.33 3.81
CA THR A 55 15.63 -0.90 5.14
C THR A 55 14.32 -1.13 5.89
N GLU A 56 14.34 -1.98 6.93
CA GLU A 56 13.16 -2.22 7.78
C GLU A 56 12.62 -0.91 8.37
N TYR A 57 13.52 -0.02 8.80
CA TYR A 57 13.17 1.28 9.37
C TYR A 57 12.52 2.24 8.35
N GLU A 58 13.01 2.28 7.11
CA GLU A 58 12.39 3.10 6.07
C GLU A 58 11.03 2.54 5.63
N LEU A 59 10.87 1.22 5.64
CA LEU A 59 9.58 0.58 5.40
C LEU A 59 8.58 0.92 6.51
N ASP A 60 8.99 0.85 7.78
CA ASP A 60 8.17 1.30 8.92
C ASP A 60 7.79 2.78 8.78
N ALA A 61 8.75 3.64 8.43
CA ALA A 61 8.49 5.06 8.18
C ALA A 61 7.53 5.28 6.99
N TYR A 62 7.62 4.47 5.94
CA TYR A 62 6.70 4.52 4.80
C TYR A 62 5.26 4.21 5.24
N LEU A 63 5.07 3.13 6.00
CA LEU A 63 3.75 2.73 6.51
C LEU A 63 3.14 3.80 7.44
N HIS A 64 3.98 4.53 8.18
CA HIS A 64 3.59 5.65 9.06
C HIS A 64 3.61 7.03 8.38
N GLU A 65 3.58 7.07 7.05
CA GLU A 65 3.52 8.30 6.25
C GLU A 65 4.73 9.26 6.38
N ALA A 66 5.81 8.81 7.00
CA ALA A 66 7.05 9.56 7.24
C ALA A 66 8.12 9.33 6.17
N TYR A 67 7.84 8.52 5.14
CA TYR A 67 8.75 8.24 4.03
C TYR A 67 8.00 8.21 2.69
N PHE A 68 8.64 8.70 1.62
CA PHE A 68 8.10 8.64 0.27
C PHE A 68 8.68 7.44 -0.48
N LEU A 69 7.81 6.56 -0.98
CA LEU A 69 8.21 5.38 -1.73
C LEU A 69 7.90 5.52 -3.22
N ALA A 70 8.87 5.14 -4.06
CA ALA A 70 8.64 5.10 -5.50
C ALA A 70 7.51 4.11 -5.85
N PRO A 71 6.68 4.38 -6.88
CA PRO A 71 5.55 3.52 -7.23
C PRO A 71 5.92 2.04 -7.45
N TYR A 72 7.04 1.78 -8.13
CA TYR A 72 7.54 0.42 -8.36
C TYR A 72 7.92 -0.30 -7.05
N GLN A 73 8.58 0.39 -6.13
CA GLN A 73 8.93 -0.18 -4.82
C GLN A 73 7.69 -0.46 -3.98
N HIS A 74 6.65 0.37 -4.11
CA HIS A 74 5.36 0.10 -3.47
C HIS A 74 4.68 -1.15 -4.06
N ASP A 75 4.74 -1.34 -5.37
CA ASP A 75 4.14 -2.51 -6.02
C ASP A 75 4.82 -3.82 -5.56
N ILE A 76 6.15 -3.83 -5.36
CA ILE A 76 6.87 -4.97 -4.76
C ILE A 76 6.41 -5.22 -3.32
N LEU A 77 6.25 -4.17 -2.52
CA LEU A 77 5.78 -4.30 -1.14
C LEU A 77 4.35 -4.83 -1.08
N ALA A 78 3.48 -4.38 -1.99
CA ALA A 78 2.11 -4.89 -2.10
C ALA A 78 2.10 -6.38 -2.47
N GLU A 79 2.93 -6.79 -3.42
CA GLU A 79 3.07 -8.21 -3.77
C GLU A 79 3.55 -9.03 -2.58
N ALA A 80 4.56 -8.53 -1.85
CA ALA A 80 5.06 -9.21 -0.68
C ALA A 80 3.99 -9.41 0.40
N VAL A 81 3.18 -8.38 0.69
CA VAL A 81 2.07 -8.48 1.64
C VAL A 81 1.00 -9.45 1.15
N ASN A 82 0.66 -9.42 -0.14
CA ASN A 82 -0.33 -10.33 -0.72
C ASN A 82 0.14 -11.80 -0.64
N GLU A 83 1.38 -12.10 -1.00
CA GLU A 83 1.92 -13.47 -0.90
C GLU A 83 1.94 -13.96 0.57
N LEU A 84 2.23 -13.07 1.53
CA LEU A 84 2.14 -13.39 2.96
C LEU A 84 0.70 -13.72 3.38
N ILE A 85 -0.29 -12.99 2.86
CA ILE A 85 -1.72 -13.24 3.11
C ILE A 85 -2.15 -14.57 2.49
N ASP A 86 -1.72 -14.87 1.27
CA ASP A 86 -2.07 -16.11 0.57
C ASP A 86 -1.54 -17.38 1.28
N MET A 87 -0.51 -17.23 2.12
CA MET A 87 0.00 -18.31 2.97
C MET A 87 -0.81 -18.52 4.26
N LEU A 88 -1.73 -17.61 4.62
CA LEU A 88 -2.57 -17.74 5.80
C LEU A 88 -3.81 -18.60 5.51
N PRO A 89 -4.32 -19.34 6.51
CA PRO A 89 -5.61 -20.00 6.36
C PRO A 89 -6.72 -18.93 6.16
N PRO A 90 -7.82 -19.28 5.46
CA PRO A 90 -8.96 -18.39 5.34
C PRO A 90 -9.45 -17.89 6.70
N PRO A 91 -10.00 -16.66 6.79
CA PRO A 91 -10.49 -16.14 8.06
C PRO A 91 -11.55 -17.07 8.65
N PRO A 92 -11.56 -17.28 9.98
CA PRO A 92 -12.56 -18.11 10.61
C PRO A 92 -13.95 -17.54 10.32
N ARG A 93 -14.88 -18.43 9.94
CA ARG A 93 -16.28 -18.08 9.72
C ARG A 93 -17.06 -18.36 11.01
N ALA A 94 -17.97 -17.46 11.37
CA ALA A 94 -18.87 -17.69 12.50
C ALA A 94 -19.76 -18.91 12.21
N PRO A 95 -19.90 -19.86 13.16
CA PRO A 95 -20.77 -21.01 12.98
C PRO A 95 -22.23 -20.58 12.89
N LEU A 96 -23.03 -21.25 12.05
CA LEU A 96 -24.47 -21.06 12.02
C LEU A 96 -25.13 -21.81 13.18
N SER A 97 -26.27 -21.32 13.68
CA SER A 97 -26.99 -21.92 14.82
C SER A 97 -27.32 -23.41 14.63
N ASP A 98 -27.47 -23.85 13.38
CA ASP A 98 -27.83 -25.22 13.01
C ASP A 98 -26.63 -26.03 12.48
N GLU A 99 -25.42 -25.48 12.48
CA GLU A 99 -24.22 -26.29 12.22
C GLU A 99 -23.92 -27.12 13.47
N PRO A 100 -24.02 -28.46 13.41
CA PRO A 100 -23.59 -29.29 14.52
C PRO A 100 -22.10 -29.03 14.72
N GLY A 101 -21.75 -28.51 15.90
CA GLY A 101 -20.37 -28.24 16.27
C GLY A 101 -19.50 -29.47 16.01
N LEU A 102 -18.31 -29.19 15.46
CA LEU A 102 -17.27 -30.15 15.11
C LEU A 102 -17.12 -31.31 16.10
#